data_AF-A0A1V2YE92-F1
#
_entry.id   AF-A0A1V2YE92-F1
#
_cell.length_a   1.000
_cell.length_b   1.000
_cell.length_c   1.000
_cell.angle_alpha   90.00
_cell.angle_beta   90.00
_cell.angle_gamma   90.00
#
_symmetry.space_group_name_H-M   'P 1'
#
loop_
_entity.id
_entity.type
_entity.pdbx_description
1 polymer ?
#
loop_
_entity_poly.entity_id
_entity_poly.type
_entity_poly.pdbx_seq_one_letter_code
_entity_poly.pdbx_strand_id
1 'polypeptide(L)'
;MVDRDKVILMTKLALIDKNHGRQDGAILSHYKSDYVFINNFKTRVLVFFVALAIWGCNLLWQIEQGLNLPTNQEEIIADFIIPAAIFVGTWLIVYTIISTYIYRLRYNQALARNKDYEDLALELKELHQQKKGDINEERNSTDETIVFKIL
;
A
#
# COMPACT_ATOMS: atom_id res chain seq x y z
N MET A 1 31.55 -24.72 8.41
CA MET A 1 30.97 -23.66 9.26
C MET A 1 29.82 -23.03 8.48
N VAL A 2 28.66 -22.85 9.10
CA VAL A 2 27.53 -22.16 8.45
C VAL A 2 27.97 -20.72 8.19
N ASP A 3 27.77 -20.26 6.95
CA ASP A 3 28.12 -18.91 6.54
C ASP A 3 27.30 -17.92 7.35
N ARG A 4 27.94 -17.13 8.21
CA ARG A 4 27.25 -16.21 9.11
C ARG A 4 26.44 -15.19 8.30
N ASP A 5 26.99 -14.74 7.17
CA ASP A 5 26.37 -13.75 6.30
C ASP A 5 25.11 -14.30 5.64
N LYS A 6 25.13 -15.57 5.23
CA LYS A 6 23.93 -16.26 4.72
C LYS A 6 22.81 -16.31 5.76
N VAL A 7 23.14 -16.65 7.02
CA VAL A 7 22.14 -16.73 8.10
C VAL A 7 21.57 -15.35 8.40
N ILE A 8 22.40 -14.31 8.37
CA ILE A 8 21.96 -12.93 8.55
C ILE A 8 21.00 -12.50 7.42
N LEU A 9 21.34 -12.75 6.15
CA LEU A 9 20.49 -12.43 5.01
C LEU A 9 19.15 -13.19 5.04
N MET A 10 19.17 -14.49 5.29
CA MET A 10 17.94 -15.29 5.42
C MET A 10 17.05 -14.79 6.57
N THR A 11 17.66 -14.40 7.70
CA THR A 11 16.92 -13.87 8.85
C THR A 11 16.29 -12.51 8.53
N LYS A 12 17.03 -11.62 7.84
CA LYS A 12 16.49 -10.32 7.39
C LYS A 12 15.31 -10.50 6.44
N LEU A 13 15.42 -11.38 5.44
CA LEU A 13 14.34 -11.69 4.50
C LEU A 13 13.10 -12.24 5.23
N ALA A 14 13.29 -13.20 6.13
CA ALA A 14 12.21 -13.78 6.92
C ALA A 14 11.51 -12.74 7.82
N LEU A 15 12.27 -11.78 8.36
CA LEU A 15 11.73 -10.71 9.21
C LEU A 15 10.90 -9.71 8.40
N ILE A 16 11.33 -9.37 7.17
CA ILE A 16 10.58 -8.52 6.24
C ILE A 16 9.28 -9.21 5.82
N ASP A 17 9.36 -10.48 5.40
CA ASP A 17 8.20 -11.26 4.96
C ASP A 17 7.14 -11.40 6.08
N LYS A 18 7.59 -11.70 7.31
CA LYS A 18 6.69 -11.82 8.46
C LYS A 18 6.00 -10.51 8.83
N ASN A 19 6.71 -9.39 8.79
CA ASN A 19 6.16 -8.10 9.21
C ASN A 19 5.34 -7.40 8.12
N HIS A 20 5.77 -7.48 6.86
CA HIS A 20 5.23 -6.66 5.77
C HIS A 20 4.81 -7.47 4.53
N GLY A 21 5.25 -8.73 4.38
CA GLY A 21 5.07 -9.52 3.16
C GLY A 21 3.60 -9.68 2.72
N ARG A 22 2.69 -10.03 3.64
CA ARG A 22 1.26 -10.15 3.29
C ARG A 22 0.59 -8.83 2.94
N GLN A 23 0.93 -7.74 3.64
CA GLN A 23 0.29 -6.44 3.41
C GLN A 23 0.81 -5.78 2.14
N ASP A 24 2.12 -5.79 1.93
CA ASP A 24 2.75 -5.19 0.76
C ASP A 24 2.46 -6.01 -0.49
N GLY A 25 2.47 -7.35 -0.38
CA GLY A 25 2.05 -8.24 -1.46
C GLY A 25 0.60 -8.00 -1.89
N ALA A 26 -0.32 -7.76 -0.94
CA ALA A 26 -1.71 -7.42 -1.28
C ALA A 26 -1.88 -6.02 -1.91
N ILE A 27 -0.97 -5.09 -1.63
CA ILE A 27 -0.98 -3.75 -2.24
C ILE A 27 -0.38 -3.80 -3.65
N LEU A 28 0.73 -4.54 -3.82
CA LEU A 28 1.48 -4.64 -5.08
C LEU A 28 0.88 -5.64 -6.06
N SER A 29 0.02 -6.56 -5.61
CA SER A 29 -0.74 -7.47 -6.50
C SER A 29 -1.70 -6.73 -7.44
N HIS A 30 -1.95 -5.44 -7.18
CA HIS A 30 -2.77 -4.58 -8.01
C HIS A 30 -1.92 -3.47 -8.63
N TYR A 31 -2.30 -3.07 -9.85
CA TYR A 31 -1.72 -1.89 -10.47
C TYR A 31 -1.93 -0.68 -9.56
N LYS A 32 -0.91 0.19 -9.49
CA LYS A 32 -0.94 1.42 -8.68
C LYS A 32 -2.23 2.23 -8.89
N SER A 33 -2.68 2.34 -10.13
CA SER A 33 -3.91 3.07 -10.49
C SER A 33 -5.15 2.42 -9.86
N ASP A 34 -5.27 1.09 -9.95
CA ASP A 34 -6.43 0.35 -9.46
C ASP A 34 -6.51 0.37 -7.94
N TYR A 35 -5.37 0.17 -7.25
CA TYR A 35 -5.32 0.26 -5.80
C TYR A 35 -5.77 1.64 -5.31
N VAL A 36 -5.22 2.71 -5.91
CA VAL A 36 -5.58 4.09 -5.55
C VAL A 36 -7.05 4.38 -5.87
N PHE A 37 -7.58 3.86 -6.99
CA PHE A 37 -8.97 4.05 -7.39
C PHE A 37 -9.94 3.36 -6.45
N ILE A 38 -9.75 2.08 -6.16
CA ILE A 38 -10.63 1.28 -5.30
C ILE A 38 -10.69 1.87 -3.89
N ASN A 39 -9.52 2.21 -3.33
CA ASN A 39 -9.49 2.79 -1.99
C ASN A 39 -10.04 4.22 -1.95
N ASN A 40 -9.81 5.04 -3.00
CA ASN A 40 -10.49 6.33 -3.13
C ASN A 40 -12.00 6.17 -3.19
N PHE A 41 -12.50 5.23 -3.97
CA PHE A 41 -13.94 5.01 -4.14
C PHE A 41 -14.59 4.68 -2.80
N LYS A 42 -13.99 3.77 -2.01
CA LYS A 42 -14.45 3.46 -0.64
C LYS A 42 -14.46 4.70 0.25
N THR A 43 -13.38 5.49 0.24
CA THR A 43 -13.31 6.74 1.03
C THR A 43 -14.37 7.76 0.58
N ARG A 44 -14.60 7.93 -0.73
CA ARG A 44 -15.63 8.84 -1.26
C ARG A 44 -17.04 8.44 -0.83
N VAL A 45 -17.38 7.16 -0.90
CA VAL A 45 -18.68 6.65 -0.44
C VAL A 45 -18.88 6.92 1.05
N LEU A 46 -17.86 6.66 1.87
CA LEU A 46 -17.93 6.91 3.31
C LEU A 46 -18.08 8.40 3.63
N VAL A 47 -17.27 9.26 3.01
CA VAL A 47 -17.34 10.72 3.18
C VAL A 47 -18.70 11.26 2.74
N PHE A 48 -19.29 10.72 1.66
CA PHE A 48 -20.61 11.11 1.21
C PHE A 48 -21.68 10.87 2.28
N PHE A 49 -21.73 9.68 2.89
CA PHE A 49 -22.69 9.39 3.95
C PHE A 49 -22.47 10.24 5.20
N VAL A 50 -21.21 10.46 5.59
CA VAL A 50 -20.88 11.30 6.75
C VAL A 50 -21.29 12.76 6.52
N ALA A 51 -20.97 13.32 5.34
CA ALA A 51 -21.34 14.69 5.00
C ALA A 51 -22.85 14.87 4.94
N LEU A 52 -23.58 13.89 4.40
CA LEU A 52 -25.04 13.88 4.36
C LEU A 52 -25.63 13.83 5.78
N ALA A 53 -25.08 12.99 6.66
CA ALA A 53 -25.53 12.91 8.05
C ALA A 53 -25.30 14.23 8.82
N ILE A 54 -24.15 14.88 8.63
CA ILE A 54 -23.85 16.19 9.23
C ILE A 54 -24.83 17.26 8.72
N TRP A 55 -25.07 17.28 7.40
CA TRP A 55 -26.03 18.20 6.80
C TRP A 55 -27.44 17.98 7.34
N GLY A 56 -27.87 16.72 7.43
CA GLY A 56 -29.17 16.35 8.01
C GLY A 56 -29.33 16.80 9.46
N CYS A 57 -28.28 16.63 10.29
CA CYS A 57 -28.29 17.13 11.67
C CYS A 57 -28.37 18.66 11.72
N ASN A 58 -27.65 19.36 10.84
CA ASN A 58 -27.72 20.82 10.75
C ASN A 58 -29.13 21.29 10.38
N LEU A 59 -29.78 20.60 9.45
CA LEU A 59 -31.15 20.89 9.02
C LEU A 59 -32.17 20.67 10.16
N LEU A 60 -32.04 19.57 10.91
CA LEU A 60 -32.87 19.33 12.10
C LEU A 60 -32.71 20.42 13.16
N TRP A 61 -31.46 20.86 13.40
CA TRP A 61 -31.17 21.96 14.33
C TRP A 61 -31.81 23.28 13.90
N GLN A 62 -31.77 23.59 12.60
CA GLN A 62 -32.41 24.81 12.08
C GLN A 62 -33.94 24.74 12.24
N ILE A 63 -34.56 23.58 11.97
CA ILE A 63 -36.00 23.37 12.21
C ILE A 63 -36.36 23.63 13.68
N GLU A 64 -35.56 23.11 14.63
CA GLU A 64 -35.78 23.35 16.07
C GLU A 64 -35.74 24.84 16.42
N GLN A 65 -34.85 25.61 15.77
CA GLN A 65 -34.73 27.06 15.99
C GLN A 65 -35.79 27.92 15.29
N GLY A 66 -36.83 27.29 14.72
CA GLY A 66 -37.96 28.01 14.13
C GLY A 66 -37.81 28.32 12.64
N LEU A 67 -36.99 27.55 11.92
CA LEU A 67 -36.93 27.62 10.46
C LEU A 67 -38.30 27.24 9.88
N ASN A 68 -38.95 28.20 9.22
CA ASN A 68 -40.16 27.93 8.47
C ASN A 68 -39.80 27.07 7.25
N LEU A 69 -40.33 25.85 7.21
CA LEU A 69 -40.18 24.98 6.05
C LEU A 69 -40.82 25.67 4.83
N PRO A 70 -40.04 25.91 3.75
CA PRO A 70 -40.59 26.54 2.57
C PRO A 70 -41.69 25.67 1.97
N THR A 71 -42.79 26.32 1.57
CA THR A 71 -43.96 25.65 0.98
C THR A 71 -43.81 25.51 -0.54
N ASN A 72 -42.90 26.28 -1.13
CA ASN A 72 -42.63 26.30 -2.56
C ASN A 72 -41.42 25.42 -2.93
N GLN A 73 -41.53 24.68 -4.05
CA GLN A 73 -40.45 23.82 -4.54
C GLN A 73 -39.18 24.61 -4.89
N GLU A 74 -39.32 25.85 -5.39
CA GLU A 74 -38.18 26.69 -5.77
C GLU A 74 -37.36 27.13 -4.55
N GLU A 75 -38.03 27.48 -3.44
CA GLU A 75 -37.38 27.85 -2.17
C GLU A 75 -36.67 26.64 -1.54
N ILE A 76 -37.26 25.44 -1.61
CA ILE A 76 -36.59 24.19 -1.14
C ILE A 76 -35.28 23.97 -1.89
N ILE A 77 -35.30 24.14 -3.22
CA ILE A 77 -34.12 23.91 -4.05
C ILE A 77 -33.06 24.96 -3.73
N ALA A 78 -33.44 26.24 -3.68
CA ALA A 78 -32.52 27.36 -3.48
C ALA A 78 -31.88 27.34 -2.09
N ASP A 79 -32.68 27.16 -1.04
CA ASP A 79 -32.23 27.37 0.35
C ASP A 79 -31.66 26.10 0.99
N PHE A 80 -32.01 24.92 0.47
CA PHE A 80 -31.57 23.65 1.05
C PHE A 80 -30.72 22.82 0.10
N ILE A 81 -31.17 22.59 -1.14
CA ILE A 81 -30.50 21.65 -2.04
C ILE A 81 -29.19 22.22 -2.58
N ILE A 82 -29.19 23.46 -3.05
CA ILE A 82 -27.97 24.12 -3.57
C ILE A 82 -26.87 24.19 -2.50
N PRO A 83 -27.11 24.72 -1.27
CA PRO A 83 -26.05 24.79 -0.27
C PRO A 83 -25.62 23.41 0.23
N ALA A 84 -26.53 22.42 0.31
CA ALA A 84 -26.17 21.03 0.60
C ALA A 84 -25.22 20.45 -0.45
N ALA A 85 -25.54 20.65 -1.73
CA ALA A 85 -24.75 20.16 -2.85
C ALA A 85 -23.36 20.81 -2.88
N ILE A 86 -23.27 22.12 -2.62
CA ILE A 86 -22.00 22.84 -2.51
C ILE A 86 -21.19 22.28 -1.33
N PHE A 87 -21.80 22.15 -0.14
CA PHE A 87 -21.12 21.63 1.04
C PHE A 87 -20.56 20.21 0.82
N VAL A 88 -21.42 19.28 0.41
CA VAL A 88 -21.02 17.89 0.15
C VAL A 88 -19.99 17.81 -0.99
N GLY A 89 -20.20 18.59 -2.06
CA GLY A 89 -19.30 18.65 -3.21
C GLY A 89 -17.90 19.13 -2.83
N THR A 90 -17.79 20.23 -2.08
CA THR A 90 -16.50 20.75 -1.61
C THR A 90 -15.77 19.74 -0.73
N TRP A 91 -16.45 19.12 0.23
CA TRP A 91 -15.84 18.10 1.09
C TRP A 91 -15.37 16.88 0.31
N LEU A 92 -16.15 16.41 -0.67
CA LEU A 92 -15.75 15.28 -1.52
C LEU A 92 -14.49 15.58 -2.34
N ILE A 93 -14.35 16.80 -2.88
CA ILE A 93 -13.17 17.20 -3.65
C ILE A 93 -11.94 17.22 -2.75
N VAL A 94 -12.03 17.87 -1.59
CA VAL A 94 -10.93 17.98 -0.62
C VAL A 94 -10.46 16.59 -0.17
N TYR A 95 -11.40 15.74 0.27
CA TYR A 95 -11.06 14.40 0.72
C TYR A 95 -10.48 13.55 -0.40
N THR A 96 -10.99 13.67 -1.63
CA THR A 96 -10.46 12.96 -2.80
C THR A 96 -9.00 13.29 -3.07
N ILE A 97 -8.61 14.57 -2.96
CA ILE A 97 -7.22 14.99 -3.19
C ILE A 97 -6.32 14.40 -2.12
N ILE A 98 -6.73 14.51 -0.85
CA ILE A 98 -5.98 14.02 0.31
C ILE A 98 -5.83 12.50 0.24
N SER A 99 -6.91 11.75 0.03
CA SER A 99 -6.87 10.29 -0.07
C SER A 99 -6.00 9.83 -1.22
N THR A 100 -6.08 10.49 -2.38
CA THR A 100 -5.23 10.19 -3.53
C THR A 100 -3.76 10.36 -3.19
N TYR A 101 -3.39 11.43 -2.48
CA TYR A 101 -2.02 11.64 -2.04
C TYR A 101 -1.55 10.55 -1.08
N ILE A 102 -2.34 10.26 -0.04
CA ILE A 102 -2.00 9.26 0.99
C ILE A 102 -1.86 7.86 0.38
N TYR A 103 -2.81 7.42 -0.46
CA TYR A 103 -2.76 6.08 -1.06
C TYR A 103 -1.62 5.95 -2.08
N ARG A 104 -1.27 7.02 -2.81
CA ARG A 104 -0.08 7.03 -3.66
C ARG A 104 1.20 6.90 -2.85
N LEU A 105 1.31 7.62 -1.75
CA LEU A 105 2.47 7.56 -0.85
C LEU A 105 2.63 6.15 -0.27
N ARG A 106 1.54 5.56 0.20
CA ARG A 106 1.52 4.20 0.75
C ARG A 106 1.93 3.15 -0.28
N TYR A 107 1.45 3.26 -1.52
CA TYR A 107 1.84 2.36 -2.60
C TYR A 107 3.34 2.50 -2.92
N ASN A 108 3.85 3.73 -3.04
CA ASN A 108 5.27 3.96 -3.31
C ASN A 108 6.18 3.41 -2.20
N GLN A 109 5.77 3.53 -0.94
CA GLN A 109 6.51 2.96 0.19
C GLN A 109 6.52 1.43 0.15
N ALA A 110 5.39 0.78 -0.18
CA ALA A 110 5.34 -0.66 -0.38
C ALA A 110 6.24 -1.10 -1.54
N LEU A 111 6.25 -0.35 -2.64
CA LEU A 111 7.11 -0.62 -3.80
C LEU A 111 8.60 -0.50 -3.44
N ALA A 112 8.99 0.52 -2.66
CA ALA A 112 10.36 0.68 -2.20
C ALA A 112 10.81 -0.50 -1.32
N ARG A 113 9.97 -0.89 -0.34
CA ARG A 113 10.27 -2.06 0.52
C ARG A 113 10.37 -3.37 -0.26
N ASN A 114 9.57 -3.54 -1.30
CA ASN A 114 9.64 -4.73 -2.15
C ASN A 114 10.92 -4.76 -2.99
N LYS A 115 11.40 -3.61 -3.48
CA LYS A 115 12.70 -3.53 -4.16
C LYS A 115 13.85 -3.91 -3.22
N ASP A 116 13.86 -3.36 -2.00
CA ASP A 116 14.88 -3.72 -1.00
C ASP A 116 14.86 -5.23 -0.69
N TYR A 117 13.67 -5.84 -0.67
CA TYR A 117 13.52 -7.28 -0.50
C TYR A 117 14.07 -8.08 -1.70
N GLU A 118 13.78 -7.65 -2.93
CA GLU A 118 14.30 -8.27 -4.15
C GLU A 118 15.83 -8.17 -4.24
N ASP A 119 16.40 -7.02 -3.90
CA ASP A 119 17.85 -6.80 -3.88
C ASP A 119 18.54 -7.72 -2.86
N LEU A 120 18.00 -7.83 -1.64
CA LEU A 120 18.49 -8.78 -0.63
C LEU A 120 18.37 -10.24 -1.08
N ALA A 121 17.31 -10.58 -1.81
CA ALA A 121 17.11 -11.93 -2.33
C ALA A 121 18.11 -12.26 -3.47
N LEU A 122 18.46 -11.27 -4.30
CA LEU A 122 19.50 -11.40 -5.32
C LEU A 122 20.87 -11.59 -4.70
N GLU A 123 21.24 -10.77 -3.71
CA GLU A 123 22.50 -10.89 -2.97
C GLU A 123 22.66 -12.29 -2.34
N LEU A 124 21.59 -12.81 -1.72
CA LEU A 124 21.58 -14.17 -1.17
C LEU A 124 21.79 -15.24 -2.24
N LYS A 125 21.22 -15.05 -3.44
CA LYS A 125 21.36 -15.98 -4.58
C LYS A 125 22.77 -15.97 -5.14
N GLU A 126 23.38 -14.81 -5.29
CA GLU A 126 24.77 -14.66 -5.76
C GLU A 126 25.75 -15.30 -4.78
N LEU A 127 25.60 -15.03 -3.48
CA LEU A 127 26.39 -15.69 -2.42
C LEU A 127 26.26 -17.22 -2.47
N HIS A 128 25.07 -17.73 -2.81
CA HIS A 128 24.84 -19.16 -2.97
C HIS A 128 25.52 -19.74 -4.22
N GLN A 129 25.51 -19.00 -5.33
CA GLN A 129 26.15 -19.42 -6.57
C GLN A 129 27.68 -19.40 -6.46
N GLN A 130 28.25 -18.36 -5.86
CA GLN A 130 29.69 -18.23 -5.61
C GLN A 130 30.18 -19.40 -4.77
N LYS A 131 29.53 -19.66 -3.62
CA LYS A 131 29.87 -20.78 -2.75
C LYS A 131 29.78 -22.14 -3.44
N LYS A 132 28.84 -22.31 -4.38
CA LYS A 132 28.71 -23.54 -5.17
C LYS A 132 29.83 -23.68 -6.21
N GLY A 133 30.29 -22.56 -6.78
CA GLY A 133 31.47 -22.49 -7.64
C GLY A 133 32.74 -22.89 -6.89
N ASP A 134 33.00 -22.28 -5.74
CA ASP A 134 34.17 -22.55 -4.89
C ASP A 134 34.26 -24.03 -4.49
N ILE A 135 33.14 -24.64 -4.09
CA ILE A 135 33.08 -26.06 -3.72
C ILE A 135 33.39 -26.98 -4.92
N ASN A 136 32.98 -26.58 -6.13
CA ASN A 136 33.26 -27.36 -7.34
C ASN A 136 34.73 -27.23 -7.77
N GLU A 137 35.33 -26.05 -7.65
CA GLU A 137 36.76 -25.84 -7.91
C GLU A 137 37.65 -26.58 -6.91
N GLU A 138 37.33 -26.55 -5.62
CA GLU A 138 38.05 -27.33 -4.58
C GLU A 138 37.98 -28.84 -4.87
N ARG A 139 36.81 -29.35 -5.27
CA ARG A 139 36.67 -30.78 -5.65
C ARG A 139 37.53 -31.13 -6.85
N ASN A 140 37.52 -30.30 -7.89
CA ASN A 140 38.26 -30.59 -9.12
C ASN A 140 39.78 -30.57 -8.88
N SER A 141 40.27 -29.62 -8.07
CA SER A 141 41.69 -29.56 -7.65
C SER A 141 42.09 -30.75 -6.78
N THR A 142 41.20 -31.22 -5.90
CA THR A 142 41.45 -32.40 -5.07
C THR A 142 41.50 -33.68 -5.91
N ASP A 143 40.67 -33.80 -6.95
CA ASP A 143 40.66 -34.96 -7.84
C ASP A 143 41.93 -34.99 -8.71
N GLU A 144 42.36 -33.85 -9.28
CA GLU A 144 43.61 -33.75 -10.04
C GLU A 144 44.84 -34.09 -9.19
N THR A 145 44.90 -33.64 -7.94
CA THR A 145 46.02 -33.95 -7.04
C THR A 145 46.06 -35.42 -6.59
N ILE A 146 44.91 -36.09 -6.49
CA ILE A 146 44.84 -37.53 -6.23
C ILE A 146 45.31 -38.33 -7.44
N VAL A 147 44.87 -37.95 -8.65
CA VAL A 147 45.32 -38.59 -9.91
C VAL A 147 46.84 -38.48 -10.07
N PHE A 148 47.43 -37.31 -9.76
CA PHE A 148 48.87 -37.09 -9.85
C PHE A 148 49.69 -37.88 -8.82
N LYS A 149 49.09 -38.33 -7.71
CA LYS A 149 49.76 -39.15 -6.68
C LYS A 149 49.72 -40.65 -6.95
N ILE A 150 48.88 -41.11 -7.88
CA ILE A 150 48.71 -42.54 -8.22
C ILE A 150 49.59 -42.93 -9.43
N LEU A 151 50.05 -41.95 -10.22
CA LEU A 151 51.05 -42.08 -11.28
C LEU A 151 52.48 -41.99 -10.73
#